data_AF-A0A9D9KUX9-F1
#
_entry.id   AF-A0A9D9KUX9-F1
#
_cell.length_a   1.000
_cell.length_b   1.000
_cell.length_c   1.000
_cell.angle_alpha   90.00
_cell.angle_beta   90.00
_cell.angle_gamma   90.00
#
_symmetry.space_group_name_H-M   'P 1'
#
loop_
_entity.id
_entity.type
_entity.pdbx_description
1 polymer ?
#
loop_
_entity_poly.entity_id
_entity_poly.type
_entity_poly.pdbx_seq_one_letter_code
_entity_poly.pdbx_strand_id
1 'polypeptide(L)'
;MDYRVTDNGIIVSQNCFDLAQTLDCGQAFRWSERDDGTFTGYYLNNYLEVSEVGKNEFLFHGITENEFLTVWKDYFDFDTDYSAIIERISEDETMAKACRFAPGIRILRHDPWETLCSFIISQNNNIPR
;
A
#
# COMPACT_ATOMS: atom_id res chain seq x y z
N MET A 1 5.17 -13.33 -0.88
CA MET A 1 5.94 -12.19 -0.38
C MET A 1 7.24 -12.71 0.20
N ASP A 2 8.36 -12.20 -0.26
CA ASP A 2 9.67 -12.44 0.34
C ASP A 2 10.19 -11.13 0.92
N TYR A 3 10.99 -11.18 2.00
CA TYR A 3 11.62 -9.99 2.55
C TYR A 3 13.02 -10.29 3.09
N ARG A 4 13.84 -9.24 3.20
CA ARG A 4 15.18 -9.29 3.80
C ARG A 4 15.42 -8.10 4.71
N VAL A 5 16.08 -8.34 5.84
CA VAL A 5 16.50 -7.30 6.78
C VAL A 5 17.81 -6.67 6.30
N THR A 6 17.90 -5.35 6.39
CA THR A 6 19.08 -4.56 6.00
C THR A 6 19.39 -3.52 7.05
N ASP A 7 20.56 -2.88 6.96
CA ASP A 7 20.94 -1.78 7.86
C ASP A 7 20.00 -0.55 7.73
N ASN A 8 19.33 -0.41 6.59
CA ASN A 8 18.44 0.72 6.29
C ASN A 8 16.95 0.41 6.51
N GLY A 9 16.60 -0.79 7.00
CA GLY A 9 15.23 -1.24 7.19
C GLY A 9 14.93 -2.57 6.48
N ILE A 10 13.70 -2.75 6.00
CA ILE A 10 13.22 -4.02 5.43
C ILE A 10 13.00 -3.88 3.93
N ILE A 11 13.63 -4.73 3.12
CA ILE A 11 13.32 -4.82 1.68
C ILE A 11 12.31 -5.94 1.48
N VAL A 12 11.19 -5.61 0.84
CA VAL A 12 10.09 -6.53 0.52
C VAL A 12 10.03 -6.73 -1.00
N SER A 13 10.06 -7.98 -1.44
CA SER A 13 9.86 -8.38 -2.83
C SER A 13 8.42 -8.87 -3.02
N GLN A 14 7.62 -8.11 -3.79
CA GLN A 14 6.19 -8.39 -3.93
C GLN A 14 5.66 -8.02 -5.32
N ASN A 15 5.02 -9.00 -5.98
CA ASN A 15 4.27 -8.78 -7.22
C ASN A 15 2.88 -8.20 -6.93
N CYS A 16 2.24 -7.58 -7.93
CA CYS A 16 0.92 -6.97 -7.78
C CYS A 16 0.87 -5.99 -6.60
N PHE A 17 1.90 -5.15 -6.54
CA PHE A 17 2.02 -4.07 -5.57
C PHE A 17 2.71 -2.90 -6.25
N ASP A 18 2.10 -1.73 -6.17
CA ASP A 18 2.60 -0.45 -6.65
C ASP A 18 2.20 0.60 -5.61
N LEU A 19 3.17 1.42 -5.19
CA LEU A 19 2.97 2.38 -4.10
C LEU A 19 1.97 3.46 -4.48
N ALA A 20 2.10 4.08 -5.65
CA ALA A 20 1.20 5.14 -6.08
C ALA A 20 -0.21 4.59 -6.32
N GLN A 21 -0.34 3.45 -6.99
CA GLN A 21 -1.64 2.82 -7.23
C GLN A 21 -2.31 2.37 -5.94
N THR A 22 -1.56 1.99 -4.89
CA THR A 22 -2.14 1.58 -3.61
C THR A 22 -2.44 2.78 -2.70
N LEU A 23 -1.49 3.71 -2.57
CA LEU A 23 -1.55 4.77 -1.57
C LEU A 23 -2.31 6.02 -2.07
N ASP A 24 -2.43 6.22 -3.39
CA ASP A 24 -3.12 7.37 -4.01
C ASP A 24 -4.45 6.98 -4.71
N CYS A 25 -4.96 5.75 -4.51
CA CYS A 25 -6.27 5.37 -5.07
C CYS A 25 -7.48 5.88 -4.27
N GLY A 26 -7.28 6.79 -3.32
CA GLY A 26 -8.33 7.38 -2.49
C GLY A 26 -8.81 6.50 -1.32
N GLN A 27 -8.15 5.37 -1.03
CA GLN A 27 -8.47 4.55 0.15
C GLN A 27 -7.82 5.08 1.43
N ALA A 28 -6.69 5.78 1.31
CA ALA A 28 -5.92 6.31 2.42
C ALA A 28 -5.66 7.80 2.23
N PHE A 29 -5.63 8.54 3.34
CA PHE A 29 -5.52 10.02 3.34
C PHE A 29 -4.31 10.55 4.10
N ARG A 30 -3.53 9.67 4.73
CA ARG A 30 -2.36 10.02 5.57
C ARG A 30 -1.03 9.63 4.93
N TRP A 31 -1.04 9.46 3.62
CA TRP A 31 0.14 9.21 2.81
C TRP A 31 0.42 10.42 1.93
N SER A 32 1.70 10.71 1.72
CA SER A 32 2.15 11.76 0.82
C SER A 32 3.41 11.30 0.10
N GLU A 33 3.40 11.45 -1.22
CA GLU A 33 4.56 11.21 -2.08
C GLU A 33 5.52 12.41 -2.02
N ARG A 34 6.82 12.12 -1.92
CA ARG A 34 7.91 13.10 -2.02
C ARG A 34 8.38 13.21 -3.47
N ASP A 35 9.10 14.29 -3.79
CA ASP A 35 9.65 14.53 -5.14
C ASP A 35 10.57 13.41 -5.66
N ASP A 36 11.11 12.58 -4.76
CA ASP A 36 11.98 11.43 -5.08
C ASP A 36 11.22 10.10 -5.26
N GLY A 37 9.87 10.12 -5.21
CA GLY A 37 9.01 8.93 -5.30
C GLY A 37 8.88 8.15 -3.99
N THR A 38 9.47 8.63 -2.88
CA THR A 38 9.27 8.03 -1.56
C THR A 38 7.92 8.43 -1.01
N PHE A 39 7.15 7.45 -0.54
CA PHE A 39 5.91 7.69 0.19
C PHE A 39 6.19 7.77 1.67
N THR A 40 5.59 8.75 2.32
CA THR A 40 5.63 8.90 3.78
C THR A 40 4.25 9.01 4.34
N GLY A 41 4.05 8.42 5.51
CA GLY A 41 2.73 8.42 6.11
C GLY A 41 2.69 7.79 7.47
N TYR A 42 1.47 7.67 7.96
CA TYR A 42 1.18 7.11 9.26
C TYR A 42 0.05 6.10 9.18
N TYR A 43 0.22 5.00 9.91
CA TYR A 43 -0.86 4.10 10.27
C TYR A 43 -0.98 4.08 11.79
N LEU A 44 -2.13 4.53 12.31
CA LEU A 44 -2.30 4.83 13.74
C LEU A 44 -1.19 5.79 14.21
N ASN A 45 -0.32 5.30 15.11
CA ASN A 45 0.82 6.02 15.69
C ASN A 45 2.17 5.60 15.09
N ASN A 46 2.18 4.73 14.08
CA ASN A 46 3.40 4.24 13.44
C ASN A 46 3.70 5.07 12.20
N TYR A 47 4.87 5.69 12.17
CA TYR A 47 5.40 6.38 10.99
C TYR A 47 6.09 5.39 10.06
N LEU A 48 6.00 5.61 8.76
CA LEU A 48 6.76 4.86 7.77
C LEU A 48 7.15 5.75 6.59
N GLU A 49 8.38 5.54 6.12
CA GLU A 49 8.80 5.92 4.76
C GLU A 49 8.97 4.64 3.96
N VAL A 50 8.44 4.62 2.73
CA VAL A 50 8.53 3.48 1.83
C VAL A 50 8.84 3.94 0.42
N SER A 51 9.80 3.31 -0.23
CA SER A 51 10.18 3.63 -1.61
C SER A 51 10.40 2.38 -2.44
N GLU A 52 10.19 2.47 -3.75
CA GLU A 52 10.61 1.42 -4.68
C GLU A 52 12.13 1.52 -4.91
N VAL A 53 12.84 0.41 -4.74
CA VAL A 53 14.32 0.33 -4.89
C VAL A 53 14.75 -0.56 -6.05
N GLY A 54 13.80 -1.24 -6.66
CA GLY A 54 14.00 -2.12 -7.80
C GLY A 54 12.66 -2.69 -8.26
N LYS A 55 12.66 -3.43 -9.36
CA LYS A 55 11.43 -4.02 -9.90
C LYS A 55 10.78 -4.92 -8.85
N ASN A 56 9.59 -4.54 -8.40
CA ASN A 56 8.83 -5.25 -7.36
C ASN A 56 9.58 -5.36 -6.03
N GLU A 57 10.58 -4.50 -5.77
CA GLU A 57 11.33 -4.42 -4.52
C GLU A 57 11.08 -3.07 -3.84
N PHE A 58 10.60 -3.13 -2.59
CA PHE A 58 10.20 -1.95 -1.81
C PHE A 58 10.99 -1.91 -0.52
N LEU A 59 11.63 -0.77 -0.24
CA LEU A 59 12.34 -0.53 1.01
C LEU A 59 11.41 0.19 1.99
N PHE A 60 11.15 -0.47 3.12
CA PHE A 60 10.50 0.08 4.29
C PHE A 60 11.61 0.63 5.20
N HIS A 61 11.77 1.95 5.21
CA HIS A 61 12.94 2.61 5.77
C HIS A 61 12.90 2.64 7.30
N GLY A 62 14.04 2.34 7.92
CA GLY A 62 14.29 2.60 9.35
C GLY A 62 13.45 1.80 10.35
N ILE A 63 12.60 0.88 9.87
CA ILE A 63 11.80 0.01 10.75
C ILE A 63 12.53 -1.28 11.09
N THR A 64 12.21 -1.81 12.26
CA THR A 64 12.65 -3.15 12.67
C THR A 64 11.86 -4.25 11.96
N GLU A 65 12.43 -5.45 11.90
CA GLU A 65 11.72 -6.64 11.42
C GLU A 65 10.44 -6.91 12.23
N ASN A 66 10.47 -6.67 13.54
CA ASN A 66 9.29 -6.82 14.38
C ASN A 66 8.18 -5.84 14.02
N GLU A 67 8.49 -4.56 13.80
CA GLU A 67 7.51 -3.57 13.34
C GLU A 67 6.94 -3.95 11.97
N PHE A 68 7.78 -4.42 11.05
CA PHE A 68 7.32 -4.91 9.76
C PHE A 68 6.32 -6.08 9.92
N LEU A 69 6.70 -7.11 10.66
CA LEU A 69 5.88 -8.33 10.80
C LEU A 69 4.59 -8.11 11.60
N THR A 70 4.59 -7.19 12.57
CA THR A 70 3.44 -6.97 13.47
C THR A 70 2.49 -5.86 13.02
N VAL A 71 2.96 -4.92 12.20
CA VAL A 71 2.17 -3.76 11.76
C VAL A 71 2.04 -3.74 10.24
N TRP A 72 3.17 -3.60 9.54
CA TRP A 72 3.14 -3.23 8.13
C TRP A 72 2.76 -4.38 7.20
N LYS A 73 3.14 -5.62 7.55
CA LYS A 73 2.76 -6.81 6.80
C LYS A 73 1.24 -6.96 6.67
N ASP A 74 0.54 -6.75 7.79
CA ASP A 74 -0.91 -6.82 7.85
C ASP A 74 -1.54 -5.59 7.17
N TYR A 75 -1.05 -4.39 7.48
CA TYR A 75 -1.56 -3.14 6.90
C TYR A 75 -1.57 -3.15 5.36
N PHE A 76 -0.49 -3.62 4.72
CA PHE A 76 -0.40 -3.75 3.25
C PHE A 76 -0.99 -5.05 2.68
N ASP A 77 -1.63 -5.86 3.54
CA ASP A 77 -2.33 -7.10 3.16
C ASP A 77 -1.44 -8.11 2.42
N PHE A 78 -0.16 -8.25 2.79
CA PHE A 78 0.80 -9.07 2.03
C PHE A 78 0.52 -10.58 2.05
N ASP A 79 -0.42 -11.05 2.87
CA ASP A 79 -0.84 -12.45 2.93
C ASP A 79 -1.83 -12.83 1.82
N THR A 80 -2.48 -11.85 1.18
CA THR A 80 -3.46 -12.09 0.11
C THR A 80 -2.78 -12.20 -1.26
N ASP A 81 -3.15 -13.23 -2.03
CA ASP A 81 -2.69 -13.41 -3.41
C ASP A 81 -3.54 -12.58 -4.39
N TYR A 82 -3.13 -11.32 -4.58
CA TYR A 82 -3.77 -10.43 -5.55
C TYR A 82 -3.61 -10.89 -7.00
N SER A 83 -2.59 -11.69 -7.31
CA SER A 83 -2.39 -12.22 -8.66
C SER A 83 -3.54 -13.15 -9.03
N ALA A 84 -3.91 -14.06 -8.12
CA ALA A 84 -5.04 -14.96 -8.30
C ALA A 84 -6.38 -14.20 -8.35
N ILE A 85 -6.54 -13.13 -7.56
CA ILE A 85 -7.74 -12.28 -7.60
C ILE A 85 -7.84 -11.57 -8.95
N ILE A 86 -6.76 -10.94 -9.41
CA ILE A 86 -6.68 -10.22 -10.69
C ILE A 86 -6.98 -11.18 -11.85
N GLU A 87 -6.39 -12.38 -11.84
CA GLU A 87 -6.65 -13.40 -12.86
C GLU A 87 -8.15 -13.74 -12.94
N ARG A 88 -8.76 -14.00 -11.79
CA ARG A 88 -10.18 -14.37 -11.71
C ARG A 88 -11.12 -13.24 -12.15
N ILE A 89 -10.89 -12.01 -11.71
CA ILE A 89 -11.78 -10.89 -12.09
C ILE A 89 -11.56 -10.43 -13.54
N SER A 90 -10.38 -10.71 -14.12
CA SER A 90 -10.08 -10.40 -15.52
C SER A 90 -10.79 -11.30 -16.53
N GLU A 91 -11.60 -12.28 -16.08
CA GLU A 91 -12.53 -13.01 -16.95
C GLU A 91 -13.58 -12.08 -17.58
N ASP A 92 -13.95 -11.00 -16.87
CA ASP A 92 -14.79 -9.93 -17.42
C ASP A 92 -13.94 -8.89 -18.17
N GLU A 93 -14.36 -8.50 -19.37
CA GLU A 93 -13.57 -7.60 -20.24
C GLU A 93 -13.38 -6.20 -19.63
N THR A 94 -14.39 -5.70 -18.91
CA THR A 94 -14.34 -4.38 -18.28
C THR A 94 -13.35 -4.41 -17.13
N MET A 95 -13.44 -5.44 -16.28
CA MET A 95 -12.51 -5.65 -15.18
C MET A 95 -11.08 -5.91 -15.68
N ALA A 96 -10.91 -6.66 -16.76
CA ALA A 96 -9.59 -6.88 -17.37
C ALA A 96 -8.93 -5.57 -17.82
N LYS A 97 -9.71 -4.60 -18.33
CA LYS A 97 -9.19 -3.27 -18.68
C LYS A 97 -8.76 -2.50 -17.42
N ALA A 98 -9.56 -2.54 -16.36
CA ALA A 98 -9.23 -1.90 -15.08
C ALA A 98 -7.96 -2.50 -14.44
N CYS A 99 -7.86 -3.83 -14.39
CA CYS A 99 -6.68 -4.52 -13.84
C CYS A 99 -5.42 -4.27 -14.66
N ARG A 100 -5.51 -4.09 -15.98
CA ARG A 100 -4.36 -3.69 -16.80
C ARG A 100 -3.93 -2.24 -16.55
N PHE A 101 -4.88 -1.36 -16.25
CA PHE A 101 -4.59 0.04 -15.95
C PHE A 101 -3.89 0.19 -14.59
N ALA A 102 -4.34 -0.57 -13.58
CA ALA A 102 -3.78 -0.48 -12.23
C ALA A 102 -3.56 -1.89 -11.60
N PRO A 103 -2.52 -2.62 -12.06
CA PRO A 103 -2.26 -4.01 -11.62
C PRO A 103 -1.66 -4.12 -10.21
N GLY A 104 -1.24 -3.01 -9.61
CA GLY A 104 -0.55 -2.95 -8.33
C GLY A 104 -1.41 -2.47 -7.16
N ILE A 105 -2.70 -2.21 -7.37
CA ILE A 105 -3.63 -1.83 -6.29
C ILE A 105 -3.75 -2.97 -5.28
N ARG A 106 -3.55 -2.65 -4.01
CA ARG A 106 -3.91 -3.50 -2.86
C ARG A 106 -4.91 -2.80 -1.97
N ILE A 107 -5.77 -3.55 -1.28
CA ILE A 107 -6.66 -3.01 -0.25
C ILE A 107 -5.91 -3.00 1.07
N LEU A 108 -5.74 -1.81 1.65
CA LEU A 108 -5.07 -1.64 2.94
C LEU A 108 -5.99 -2.06 4.09
N ARG A 109 -5.42 -2.70 5.11
CA ARG A 109 -6.14 -3.07 6.34
C ARG A 109 -6.10 -1.92 7.35
N HIS A 110 -6.97 -0.95 7.15
CA HIS A 110 -7.08 0.21 8.03
C HIS A 110 -7.72 -0.10 9.38
N ASP A 111 -7.46 0.76 10.36
CA ASP A 111 -8.20 0.76 11.62
C ASP A 111 -9.67 1.15 11.37
N PRO A 112 -10.65 0.37 11.87
CA PRO A 112 -12.06 0.63 11.61
C PRO A 112 -12.55 2.00 12.08
N TRP A 113 -12.03 2.52 13.19
CA TRP A 113 -12.43 3.81 13.73
C TRP A 113 -11.85 4.97 12.92
N GLU A 114 -10.55 4.91 12.61
CA GLU A 114 -9.90 5.89 11.73
C GLU A 114 -10.60 5.93 10.36
N THR A 115 -10.89 4.77 9.78
CA THR A 115 -11.62 4.64 8.52
C THR A 115 -13.00 5.30 8.60
N LEU A 116 -13.78 4.99 9.63
CA LEU A 116 -15.11 5.56 9.84
C LEU A 116 -15.05 7.10 9.90
N CYS A 117 -14.16 7.66 10.71
CA CYS A 117 -13.99 9.10 10.82
C CYS A 117 -13.55 9.74 9.50
N SER A 118 -12.55 9.16 8.81
CA SER A 118 -12.06 9.67 7.53
C SER A 118 -13.15 9.73 6.47
N PHE A 119 -13.97 8.68 6.34
CA PHE A 119 -15.04 8.64 5.34
C PHE A 119 -16.29 9.47 5.72
N ILE A 120 -16.51 9.76 7.01
CA ILE A 120 -17.48 10.78 7.41
C ILE A 120 -17.02 12.18 6.94
N ILE A 121 -15.73 12.49 7.11
CA ILE A 121 -15.15 13.79 6.74
C ILE A 121 -15.07 13.97 5.21
N SER A 122 -14.88 12.89 4.45
CA SER A 122 -14.78 12.96 2.98
C SER A 122 -16.10 13.29 2.28
N GLN A 123 -17.24 13.24 2.98
CA GLN A 123 -18.54 13.57 2.40
C GLN A 123 -18.58 15.01 1.88
N ASN A 124 -18.87 15.15 0.58
CA ASN A 124 -18.91 16.45 -0.12
C ASN A 124 -17.61 17.27 0.03
N ASN A 125 -16.47 16.58 0.07
CA ASN A 125 -15.15 17.18 0.17
C ASN A 125 -14.21 16.62 -0.90
N ASN A 126 -13.16 17.37 -1.27
CA ASN A 126 -12.12 16.90 -2.18
C ASN A 126 -10.92 16.39 -1.37
N ILE A 127 -10.24 15.35 -1.86
CA ILE A 127 -9.08 14.73 -1.19
C ILE A 127 -8.02 15.74 -0.70
N PRO A 128 -7.65 16.80 -1.45
CA PRO A 128 -6.62 17.74 -1.01
C PRO A 128 -7.00 18.68 0.14
N ARG A 129 -8.25 18.65 0.62
CA ARG A 129 -8.82 19.70 1.47
C ARG A 129 -8.81 19.38 2.96
#